data_AF-A0A352TTD3-F1
#
_entry.id   AF-A0A352TTD3-F1
#
_cell.length_a   1.000
_cell.length_b   1.000
_cell.length_c   1.000
_cell.angle_alpha   90.00
_cell.angle_beta   90.00
_cell.angle_gamma   90.00
#
_symmetry.space_group_name_H-M   'P 1'
#
loop_
_entity.id
_entity.type
_entity.pdbx_description
1 polymer ?
#
loop_
_entity_poly.entity_id
_entity_poly.type
_entity_poly.pdbx_seq_one_letter_code
_entity_poly.pdbx_strand_id
1 'polypeptide(L)'
;MMLKRIELEAKNETEALERASETLRIQPEKLKITLTREKKGLFAGGTNLYEAIPDVNLTLEGKTYLESILQAMDVEFKMELRTKDDGKEIHYNVQSSDNAILIGREGRTLIALQHMLRSYLQTFVQSKVTITLDIANYFENHKRQLEILATKTAKEVARSK
;
A
#
# COMPACT_ATOMS: atom_id res chain seq x y z
N MET A 1 -8.38 -3.87 -11.35
CA MET A 1 -7.52 -2.83 -10.75
C MET A 1 -6.78 -2.07 -11.86
N MET A 2 -6.56 -0.75 -11.77
CA MET A 2 -5.82 0.02 -12.79
C MET A 2 -4.51 0.60 -12.22
N LEU A 3 -3.39 0.22 -12.81
CA LEU A 3 -2.06 0.74 -12.50
C LEU A 3 -1.88 2.13 -13.11
N LYS A 4 -1.03 2.95 -12.50
CA LYS A 4 -0.64 4.24 -13.09
C LYS A 4 0.07 4.00 -14.42
N ARG A 5 -0.05 4.95 -15.33
CA ARG A 5 0.71 4.98 -16.57
C ARG A 5 1.04 6.41 -16.92
N ILE A 6 2.20 6.61 -17.53
CA ILE A 6 2.61 7.88 -18.11
C ILE A 6 3.25 7.63 -19.46
N GLU A 7 3.09 8.59 -20.36
CA GLU A 7 3.80 8.63 -21.63
C GLU A 7 4.83 9.75 -21.57
N LEU A 8 6.03 9.49 -22.08
CA LEU A 8 7.14 10.44 -22.06
C LEU A 8 8.04 10.28 -23.26
N GLU A 9 8.62 11.39 -23.71
CA GLU A 9 9.57 11.42 -24.81
C GLU A 9 11.00 11.30 -24.29
N ALA A 10 11.78 10.38 -24.88
CA ALA A 10 13.18 10.15 -24.55
C ALA A 10 13.97 9.65 -25.76
N LYS A 11 15.30 9.76 -25.72
CA LYS A 11 16.19 9.29 -26.80
C LYS A 11 16.42 7.78 -26.75
N ASN A 12 16.40 7.20 -25.55
CA ASN A 12 16.59 5.77 -25.31
C ASN A 12 15.74 5.30 -24.12
N GLU A 13 15.65 3.98 -23.95
CA GLU A 13 14.88 3.36 -22.86
C GLU A 13 15.41 3.71 -21.46
N THR A 14 16.73 3.91 -21.32
CA THR A 14 17.35 4.26 -20.04
C THR A 14 16.94 5.66 -19.57
N GLU A 15 17.02 6.66 -20.46
CA GLU A 15 16.55 8.02 -20.20
C GLU A 15 15.05 8.04 -19.93
N ALA A 16 14.29 7.19 -20.63
CA ALA A 16 12.86 7.04 -20.40
C ALA A 16 12.57 6.52 -18.99
N LEU A 17 13.31 5.49 -18.56
CA LEU A 17 13.18 4.86 -17.25
C LEU A 17 13.52 5.82 -16.11
N GLU A 18 14.62 6.58 -16.22
CA GLU A 18 15.02 7.56 -15.21
C GLU A 18 13.95 8.66 -15.05
N ARG A 19 13.49 9.25 -16.15
CA ARG A 19 12.42 10.27 -16.12
C ARG A 19 11.11 9.72 -15.57
N ALA A 20 10.77 8.49 -15.92
CA ALA A 20 9.58 7.83 -15.40
C ALA A 20 9.68 7.61 -13.89
N SER A 21 10.84 7.14 -13.42
CA SER A 21 11.14 6.91 -12.01
C SER A 21 10.99 8.18 -11.18
N GLU A 22 11.56 9.29 -11.66
CA GLU A 22 11.45 10.61 -11.00
C GLU A 22 10.00 11.11 -10.95
N THR A 23 9.28 10.98 -12.08
CA THR A 23 7.91 11.49 -12.21
C THR A 23 6.92 10.69 -11.35
N LEU A 24 7.01 9.35 -11.39
CA LEU A 24 6.13 8.46 -10.63
C LEU A 24 6.58 8.29 -9.18
N ARG A 25 7.83 8.65 -8.86
CA ARG A 25 8.51 8.38 -7.58
C ARG A 25 8.52 6.89 -7.24
N ILE A 26 8.78 6.07 -8.25
CA ILE A 26 8.85 4.60 -8.16
C ILE A 26 10.26 4.18 -8.57
N GLN A 27 10.83 3.20 -7.88
CA GLN A 27 12.15 2.69 -8.20
C GLN A 27 12.20 2.10 -9.63
N PRO A 28 13.28 2.31 -10.40
CA PRO A 28 13.39 1.84 -11.78
C PRO A 28 13.08 0.36 -11.97
N GLU A 29 13.45 -0.48 -11.01
CA GLU A 29 13.27 -1.94 -11.05
C GLU A 29 11.79 -2.35 -10.98
N LYS A 30 10.92 -1.44 -10.53
CA LYS A 30 9.47 -1.63 -10.40
C LYS A 30 8.69 -1.01 -11.55
N LEU A 31 9.38 -0.56 -12.60
CA LEU A 31 8.80 0.05 -13.78
C LEU A 31 9.09 -0.79 -15.02
N LYS A 32 8.06 -0.98 -15.84
CA LYS A 32 8.19 -1.51 -17.19
C LYS A 32 8.02 -0.39 -18.19
N ILE A 33 9.01 -0.24 -19.06
CA ILE A 33 9.00 0.70 -20.18
C ILE A 33 8.65 -0.05 -21.46
N THR A 34 7.76 0.51 -22.26
CA THR A 34 7.40 -0.02 -23.59
C THR A 34 7.49 1.09 -24.62
N LEU A 35 8.11 0.83 -25.77
CA LEU A 35 8.17 1.76 -26.88
C LEU A 35 6.82 1.81 -27.60
N THR A 36 6.16 2.97 -27.59
CA THR A 36 4.83 3.15 -28.18
C THR A 36 4.92 3.75 -29.59
N ARG A 37 5.86 4.66 -29.83
CA ARG A 37 6.05 5.29 -31.14
C ARG A 37 7.50 5.68 -31.39
N GLU A 38 8.04 5.20 -32.50
CA GLU A 38 9.29 5.71 -33.06
C GLU A 38 9.01 6.98 -33.87
N LYS A 39 9.50 8.14 -33.42
CA LYS A 39 9.55 9.33 -34.29
C LYS A 39 10.92 9.36 -34.96
N LYS A 40 10.98 8.90 -36.22
CA LYS A 40 12.13 9.18 -37.09
C LYS A 40 12.07 10.65 -37.51
N GLY A 41 12.77 11.50 -36.76
CA GLY A 41 13.01 12.88 -37.19
C GLY A 41 13.72 12.90 -38.53
N LEU A 42 13.22 13.70 -39.48
CA LEU A 42 13.80 13.87 -40.82
C LEU A 42 15.21 14.51 -40.79
N PHE A 43 15.62 15.00 -39.62
CA PHE A 43 16.97 15.40 -39.25
C PHE A 43 17.27 14.82 -37.85
N ALA A 44 18.53 14.47 -37.60
CA ALA A 44 19.04 13.59 -36.54
C ALA A 44 18.77 14.02 -35.06
N GLY A 45 17.51 14.17 -34.66
CA GLY A 45 17.12 14.62 -33.32
C GLY A 45 15.71 14.23 -32.86
N GLY A 46 15.08 13.23 -33.47
CA GLY A 46 13.77 12.74 -33.03
C GLY A 46 13.85 11.99 -31.69
N THR A 47 12.94 12.29 -30.75
CA THR A 47 12.72 11.54 -29.51
C THR A 47 11.65 10.47 -29.72
N ASN A 48 11.87 9.29 -29.15
CA ASN A 48 10.89 8.21 -29.14
C ASN A 48 9.87 8.44 -28.01
N LEU A 49 8.63 7.98 -28.22
CA LEU A 49 7.60 8.00 -27.19
C LEU A 49 7.55 6.65 -26.49
N TYR A 50 7.76 6.67 -25.17
CA TYR A 50 7.72 5.51 -24.30
C TYR A 50 6.53 5.59 -23.35
N GLU A 51 5.90 4.45 -23.09
CA GLU A 51 4.93 4.26 -22.01
C GLU A 51 5.62 3.60 -20.82
N ALA A 52 5.43 4.16 -19.63
CA ALA A 52 5.92 3.61 -18.37
C ALA A 52 4.76 3.17 -17.47
N ILE A 53 4.78 1.93 -17.01
CA ILE A 53 3.76 1.33 -16.14
C ILE A 53 4.47 0.63 -14.97
N PRO A 54 3.98 0.73 -13.73
CA PRO A 54 4.43 -0.13 -12.64
C PRO A 54 4.32 -1.60 -12.99
N ASP A 55 5.36 -2.38 -12.70
CA ASP A 55 5.40 -3.83 -12.88
C ASP A 55 5.55 -4.51 -11.52
N VAL A 56 4.46 -4.49 -10.76
CA VAL A 56 4.43 -5.00 -9.39
C VAL A 56 3.16 -5.78 -9.11
N ASN A 57 3.28 -6.86 -8.33
CA ASN A 57 2.14 -7.47 -7.66
C ASN A 57 1.88 -6.70 -6.36
N LEU A 58 0.84 -5.85 -6.34
CA LEU A 58 0.52 -4.99 -5.19
C LEU A 58 0.38 -5.74 -3.87
N THR A 59 -0.23 -6.92 -3.89
CA THR A 59 -0.41 -7.73 -2.67
C THR A 59 0.95 -8.13 -2.09
N LEU A 60 1.85 -8.64 -2.94
CA LEU A 60 3.20 -9.04 -2.52
C LEU A 60 4.08 -7.84 -2.18
N GLU A 61 3.97 -6.75 -2.93
CA GLU A 61 4.70 -5.51 -2.68
C GLU A 61 4.36 -4.93 -1.29
N GLY A 62 3.07 -4.92 -0.93
CA GLY A 62 2.65 -4.50 0.42
C GLY A 62 3.09 -5.45 1.52
N LYS A 63 3.18 -6.76 1.23
CA LYS A 63 3.74 -7.74 2.15
C LYS A 63 5.21 -7.43 2.40
N THR A 64 6.03 -7.31 1.36
CA THR A 64 7.46 -6.99 1.48
C THR A 64 7.68 -5.67 2.22
N TYR A 65 6.85 -4.66 1.96
CA TYR A 65 6.88 -3.40 2.67
C TYR A 65 6.65 -3.58 4.18
N LEU A 66 5.57 -4.26 4.58
CA LEU A 66 5.30 -4.52 6.00
C LEU A 66 6.38 -5.40 6.64
N GLU A 67 6.84 -6.44 5.95
CA GLU A 67 7.90 -7.33 6.44
C GLU A 67 9.17 -6.54 6.75
N SER A 68 9.57 -5.61 5.87
CA SER A 68 10.76 -4.78 6.10
C SER A 68 10.64 -3.92 7.36
N ILE A 69 9.45 -3.37 7.64
CA ILE A 69 9.20 -2.56 8.83
C ILE A 69 9.23 -3.43 10.09
N LEU A 70 8.48 -4.55 10.07
CA LEU A 70 8.35 -5.42 11.22
C LEU A 70 9.69 -6.10 11.59
N GLN A 71 10.50 -6.46 10.58
CA GLN A 71 11.86 -6.94 10.79
C GLN A 71 12.78 -5.85 11.36
N ALA A 72 12.69 -4.61 10.87
CA ALA A 72 13.46 -3.50 11.43
C ALA A 72 13.05 -3.14 12.87
N MET A 73 11.83 -3.51 13.27
CA MET A 73 11.34 -3.40 14.65
C MET A 73 11.75 -4.58 15.55
N ASP A 74 12.47 -5.58 15.00
CA ASP A 74 12.90 -6.79 15.71
C ASP A 74 11.74 -7.59 16.31
N VAL A 75 10.63 -7.68 15.57
CA VAL A 75 9.43 -8.41 15.99
C VAL A 75 9.28 -9.70 15.18
N GLU A 76 9.06 -10.82 15.86
CA GLU A 76 8.67 -12.06 15.19
C GLU A 76 7.19 -12.00 14.79
N PHE A 77 6.88 -12.30 13.53
CA PHE A 77 5.52 -12.23 13.03
C PHE A 77 5.17 -13.36 12.04
N LYS A 78 3.87 -13.58 11.91
CA LYS A 78 3.23 -14.35 10.85
C LYS A 78 2.23 -13.43 10.16
N MET A 79 2.24 -13.45 8.82
CA MET A 79 1.35 -12.62 8.02
C MET A 79 0.55 -13.50 7.06
N GLU A 80 -0.77 -13.35 7.13
CA GLU A 80 -1.70 -13.94 6.17
C GLU A 80 -2.20 -12.86 5.20
N LEU A 81 -2.30 -13.23 3.93
CA LEU A 81 -2.76 -12.37 2.86
C LEU A 81 -4.11 -12.87 2.35
N ARG A 82 -5.07 -11.95 2.19
CA ARG A 82 -6.33 -12.24 1.50
C ARG A 82 -6.62 -11.16 0.50
N THR A 83 -6.99 -11.57 -0.72
CA THR A 83 -7.36 -10.66 -1.80
C THR A 83 -8.78 -10.97 -2.24
N LYS A 84 -9.59 -9.93 -2.48
CA LYS A 84 -10.96 -10.02 -3.00
C LYS A 84 -11.19 -9.00 -4.12
N ASP A 85 -12.35 -9.11 -4.77
CA ASP A 85 -12.78 -8.25 -5.88
C ASP A 85 -11.68 -8.04 -6.92
N ASP A 86 -11.09 -9.14 -7.40
CA ASP A 86 -10.06 -9.13 -8.44
C ASP A 86 -8.89 -8.16 -8.13
N GLY A 87 -8.38 -8.22 -6.88
CA GLY A 87 -7.27 -7.39 -6.45
C GLY A 87 -7.64 -6.00 -5.94
N LYS A 88 -8.92 -5.60 -5.97
CA LYS A 88 -9.35 -4.29 -5.47
C LYS A 88 -9.46 -4.21 -3.96
N GLU A 89 -9.53 -5.34 -3.27
CA GLU A 89 -9.47 -5.41 -1.81
C GLU A 89 -8.33 -6.32 -1.37
N ILE A 90 -7.42 -5.76 -0.57
CA ILE A 90 -6.25 -6.47 -0.05
C ILE A 90 -6.25 -6.37 1.48
N HIS A 91 -6.21 -7.51 2.13
CA HIS A 91 -6.18 -7.63 3.58
C HIS A 91 -4.89 -8.30 4.02
N TYR A 92 -4.21 -7.62 4.94
CA TYR A 92 -3.02 -8.10 5.64
C TYR A 92 -3.42 -8.40 7.08
N ASN A 93 -3.35 -9.66 7.49
CA ASN A 93 -3.57 -10.07 8.87
C ASN A 93 -2.23 -10.46 9.48
N VAL A 94 -1.84 -9.78 10.54
CA VAL A 94 -0.55 -9.99 11.21
C VAL A 94 -0.78 -10.51 12.62
N GLN A 95 -0.05 -11.56 12.96
CA GLN A 95 0.10 -12.07 14.32
C GLN A 95 1.58 -11.95 14.68
N SER A 96 1.89 -11.36 15.83
CA SER A 96 3.28 -11.21 16.28
C SER A 96 3.48 -11.69 17.71
N SER A 97 4.76 -11.85 18.09
CA SER A 97 5.17 -12.07 19.48
C SER A 97 4.84 -10.86 20.37
N ASP A 98 4.85 -9.64 19.81
CA ASP A 98 4.59 -8.40 20.54
C ASP A 98 3.48 -7.54 19.91
N ASN A 99 2.25 -8.07 19.92
CA ASN A 99 1.10 -7.38 19.33
C ASN A 99 0.80 -6.04 20.01
N ALA A 100 1.16 -5.87 21.29
CA ALA A 100 0.89 -4.65 22.03
C ALA A 100 1.66 -3.45 21.45
N ILE A 101 2.93 -3.64 21.08
CA ILE A 101 3.75 -2.60 20.43
C ILE A 101 3.18 -2.24 19.06
N LEU A 102 2.83 -3.25 18.25
CA LEU A 102 2.33 -3.03 16.89
C LEU A 102 0.94 -2.40 16.85
N ILE A 103 0.09 -2.70 17.84
CA ILE A 103 -1.21 -2.03 18.01
C ILE A 103 -0.98 -0.59 18.51
N GLY A 104 -0.15 -0.43 19.54
CA GLY A 104 0.10 0.84 20.20
C GLY A 104 -1.08 1.32 21.05
N ARG A 105 -0.87 2.42 21.78
CA ARG A 105 -1.92 3.03 22.61
C ARG A 105 -3.12 3.42 21.75
N GLU A 106 -4.30 2.92 22.11
CA GLU A 106 -5.56 3.17 21.37
C GLU A 106 -5.47 2.83 19.87
N GLY A 107 -4.63 1.86 19.49
CA GLY A 107 -4.49 1.43 18.09
C GLY A 107 -3.69 2.39 17.20
N ARG A 108 -3.06 3.42 17.77
CA ARG A 108 -2.38 4.48 16.99
C ARG A 108 -1.27 3.95 16.10
N THR A 109 -0.48 2.99 16.58
CA THR A 109 0.62 2.40 15.79
C THR A 109 0.06 1.60 14.61
N LEU A 110 -0.95 0.76 14.86
CA LEU A 110 -1.66 0.01 13.82
C LEU A 110 -2.22 0.93 12.74
N ILE A 111 -2.90 2.00 13.15
CA ILE A 111 -3.49 2.97 12.22
C ILE A 111 -2.40 3.68 11.40
N ALA A 112 -1.28 4.03 12.01
CA ALA A 112 -0.15 4.64 11.32
C ALA A 112 0.49 3.69 10.30
N LEU A 113 0.75 2.43 10.67
CA LEU A 113 1.28 1.40 9.78
C LEU A 113 0.33 1.16 8.59
N GLN A 114 -0.97 1.06 8.85
CA GLN A 114 -1.97 0.93 7.79
C GLN A 114 -1.95 2.15 6.85
N HIS A 115 -1.84 3.36 7.40
CA HIS A 115 -1.78 4.58 6.60
C HIS A 115 -0.53 4.63 5.72
N MET A 116 0.64 4.25 6.27
CA MET A 116 1.90 4.18 5.53
C MET A 116 1.81 3.16 4.39
N LEU A 117 1.33 1.95 4.68
CA LEU A 117 1.11 0.90 3.68
C LEU A 117 0.18 1.38 2.56
N ARG A 118 -0.94 1.99 2.91
CA ARG A 118 -1.91 2.54 1.94
C ARG A 118 -1.26 3.60 1.05
N SER A 119 -0.56 4.55 1.67
CA SER A 119 0.09 5.64 0.95
C SER A 119 1.17 5.12 0.00
N TYR A 120 1.94 4.13 0.45
CA TYR A 120 2.96 3.46 -0.35
C TYR A 120 2.34 2.74 -1.56
N LEU A 121 1.34 1.88 -1.35
CA LEU A 121 0.72 1.13 -2.45
C LEU A 121 -0.05 2.02 -3.44
N GLN A 122 -0.60 3.15 -2.96
CA GLN A 122 -1.25 4.14 -3.83
C GLN A 122 -0.27 4.81 -4.81
N THR A 123 1.04 4.67 -4.63
CA THR A 123 2.01 5.16 -5.61
C THR A 123 1.93 4.39 -6.94
N PHE A 124 1.56 3.10 -6.91
CA PHE A 124 1.51 2.22 -8.10
C PHE A 124 0.15 2.21 -8.82
N VAL A 125 -0.94 2.57 -8.13
CA VAL A 125 -2.31 2.47 -8.66
C VAL A 125 -2.95 3.82 -8.93
N GLN A 126 -3.76 3.87 -10.00
CA GLN A 126 -4.62 5.02 -10.31
C GLN A 126 -6.03 4.82 -9.74
N SER A 127 -6.53 3.58 -9.72
CA SER A 127 -7.83 3.26 -9.14
C SER A 127 -7.80 3.23 -7.61
N LYS A 128 -8.97 3.42 -6.98
CA LYS A 128 -9.16 3.19 -5.56
C LYS A 128 -9.00 1.69 -5.25
N VAL A 129 -8.07 1.36 -4.36
CA VAL A 129 -7.87 0.00 -3.82
C VAL A 129 -8.10 0.07 -2.31
N THR A 130 -8.92 -0.84 -1.79
CA THR A 130 -9.13 -0.98 -0.35
C THR A 130 -8.01 -1.84 0.21
N ILE A 131 -7.21 -1.26 1.11
CA ILE A 131 -6.10 -1.94 1.76
C ILE A 131 -6.33 -1.86 3.26
N THR A 132 -6.34 -3.02 3.92
CA THR A 132 -6.58 -3.14 5.36
C THR A 132 -5.43 -3.91 6.00
N LEU A 133 -4.97 -3.44 7.15
CA LEU A 133 -4.03 -4.14 8.02
C LEU A 133 -4.74 -4.39 9.35
N ASP A 134 -4.83 -5.65 9.77
CA ASP A 134 -5.32 -6.03 11.09
C ASP A 134 -4.23 -6.78 11.85
N ILE A 135 -4.16 -6.53 13.16
CA ILE A 135 -3.15 -7.11 14.06
C ILE A 135 -3.87 -7.75 15.22
N ALA A 136 -3.73 -9.06 15.36
CA ALA A 136 -4.34 -9.85 16.43
C ALA A 136 -5.85 -9.58 16.62
N ASN A 137 -6.61 -9.42 15.52
CA ASN A 137 -8.05 -9.11 15.51
C ASN A 137 -8.41 -7.85 16.32
N TYR A 138 -7.55 -6.83 16.29
CA TYR A 138 -7.70 -5.62 17.10
C TYR A 138 -9.04 -4.92 16.84
N PHE A 139 -9.47 -4.79 15.58
CA PHE A 139 -10.71 -4.05 15.28
C PHE A 139 -11.96 -4.71 15.86
N GLU A 140 -12.05 -6.04 15.77
CA GLU A 140 -13.17 -6.79 16.35
C GLU A 140 -13.17 -6.69 17.88
N ASN A 141 -12.00 -6.88 18.49
CA ASN A 141 -11.82 -6.77 19.94
C ASN A 141 -12.15 -5.36 20.44
N HIS A 142 -11.70 -4.32 19.73
CA HIS A 142 -11.95 -2.92 20.08
C HIS A 142 -13.43 -2.58 19.95
N LYS A 143 -14.09 -3.02 18.87
CA LYS A 143 -15.54 -2.86 18.70
C LYS A 143 -16.30 -3.46 19.88
N ARG A 144 -15.98 -4.70 20.28
CA ARG A 144 -16.61 -5.37 21.43
C ARG A 144 -16.41 -4.59 22.73
N GLN A 145 -15.22 -4.05 22.96
CA GLN A 145 -14.93 -3.23 24.16
C GLN A 145 -15.77 -1.94 24.18
N LEU A 146 -15.91 -1.26 23.04
CA LEU A 146 -16.76 -0.07 22.92
C LEU A 146 -18.23 -0.37 23.18
N GLU A 147 -18.76 -1.49 22.68
CA GLU A 147 -20.14 -1.93 22.93
C GLU A 147 -20.39 -2.19 24.43
N ILE A 148 -19.43 -2.80 25.11
CA ILE A 148 -19.49 -3.02 26.57
C ILE A 148 -19.49 -1.68 27.31
N LEU A 149 -18.59 -0.77 26.94
CA LEU A 149 -18.49 0.55 27.56
C LEU A 149 -19.77 1.36 27.38
N ALA A 150 -20.33 1.38 26.18
CA ALA A 150 -21.59 2.05 25.88
C ALA A 150 -22.74 1.48 26.71
N THR A 151 -22.86 0.15 26.78
CA THR A 151 -23.89 -0.53 27.57
C THR A 151 -23.76 -0.26 29.06
N LYS A 152 -22.53 -0.28 29.59
CA LYS A 152 -22.25 0.00 31.01
C LYS A 152 -22.63 1.44 31.35
N THR A 153 -22.17 2.40 30.55
CA THR A 153 -22.45 3.83 30.74
C THR A 153 -23.96 4.12 30.71
N ALA A 154 -24.68 3.54 29.75
CA ALA A 154 -26.14 3.68 29.67
C ALA A 154 -26.86 3.15 30.92
N LYS A 155 -26.42 2.00 31.45
CA LYS A 155 -26.97 1.44 32.70
C LYS A 155 -26.65 2.29 33.93
N GLU A 156 -25.46 2.87 34.01
CA GLU A 156 -25.06 3.76 35.10
C GLU A 156 -25.94 5.01 35.12
N VAL A 157 -26.09 5.68 33.97
CA VAL A 157 -26.96 6.87 33.84
C VAL A 157 -28.42 6.54 34.14
N ALA A 158 -28.93 5.39 33.68
CA ALA A 158 -30.30 4.98 33.97
C ALA A 158 -30.54 4.67 35.47
N ARG A 159 -29.48 4.35 36.22
CA ARG A 159 -29.54 4.08 37.67
C ARG A 159 -29.34 5.32 38.52
N SER A 160 -28.57 6.30 38.03
CA SER A 160 -28.44 7.60 38.68
C SER A 160 -29.72 8.42 38.42
N LYS A 161 -30.64 8.40 39.38
CA LYS A 161 -31.65 9.45 39.54
C LYS A 161 -31.05 10.64 40.28
#